data_AF-A0A6Y4F578-F1
#
_entry.id   AF-A0A6Y4F578-F1
#
_cell.length_a   1.000
_cell.length_b   1.000
_cell.length_c   1.000
_cell.angle_alpha   90.00
_cell.angle_beta   90.00
_cell.angle_gamma   90.00
#
_symmetry.space_group_name_H-M   'P 1'
#
loop_
_entity.id
_entity.type
_entity.pdbx_description
1 polymer ?
#
loop_
_entity_poly.entity_id
_entity_poly.type
_entity_poly.pdbx_seq_one_letter_code
_entity_poly.pdbx_strand_id
1 'polypeptide(L)'
;MMTESDKERFNKRIFGEALVSADIYIGETTTASAADVNITESALYDRISQYALLHGEDLQGLFQTDRYLYMSCFIRDVTGFKAEFENEESLKPLFSHGKGETAEFLISFPEKSNYDDKDKVKKAFLDITQKHVDTLDELTWGNFEHRAFTGGTVVFGINPQTMERINIDDERDKIIRLSRKDFVASNLSDSFEVDFYVNPLFEGAQNIGEIDNYPVCFNSRGFYFYWNKETEYLLESWLTFPAYPYGW
;
A
#
# COMPACT_ATOMS: atom_id res chain seq x y z
N MET A 1 23.08 -1.14 -10.58
CA MET A 1 21.98 -0.30 -11.07
C MET A 1 20.67 -1.08 -10.94
N MET A 2 19.60 -0.43 -10.47
CA MET A 2 18.27 -1.05 -10.32
C MET A 2 17.78 -1.75 -11.60
N THR A 3 17.15 -2.92 -11.44
CA THR A 3 16.49 -3.62 -12.55
C THR A 3 15.17 -2.94 -12.94
N GLU A 4 14.59 -3.27 -14.11
CA GLU A 4 13.27 -2.74 -14.49
C GLU A 4 12.16 -3.15 -13.50
N SER A 5 12.26 -4.35 -12.92
CA SER A 5 11.36 -4.81 -11.85
C SER A 5 11.52 -3.96 -10.58
N ASP A 6 12.75 -3.56 -10.24
CA ASP A 6 13.00 -2.69 -9.08
C ASP A 6 12.43 -1.29 -9.29
N LYS A 7 12.59 -0.73 -10.50
CA LYS A 7 12.01 0.58 -10.86
C LYS A 7 10.49 0.55 -10.81
N GLU A 8 9.86 -0.52 -11.31
CA GLU A 8 8.41 -0.69 -11.23
C GLU A 8 7.93 -0.79 -9.77
N ARG A 9 8.65 -1.56 -8.94
CA ARG A 9 8.36 -1.68 -7.50
C ARG A 9 8.53 -0.34 -6.79
N PHE A 10 9.62 0.37 -7.06
CA PHE A 10 9.92 1.69 -6.51
C PHE A 10 8.79 2.68 -6.81
N ASN A 11 8.44 2.86 -8.09
CA ASN A 11 7.43 3.82 -8.51
C ASN A 11 6.03 3.54 -7.94
N LYS A 12 5.71 2.28 -7.66
CA LYS A 12 4.37 1.88 -7.18
C LYS A 12 4.25 1.88 -5.65
N ARG A 13 5.35 1.70 -4.93
CA ARG A 13 5.29 1.26 -3.53
C ARG A 13 6.03 2.14 -2.54
N ILE A 14 6.73 3.18 -2.96
CA ILE A 14 7.36 4.10 -1.99
C ILE A 14 6.37 5.14 -1.48
N PHE A 15 6.49 5.47 -0.21
CA PHE A 15 5.78 6.57 0.44
C PHE A 15 6.59 7.86 0.32
N GLY A 16 5.93 9.03 0.38
CA GLY A 16 6.51 10.37 0.16
C GLY A 16 7.54 10.85 1.19
N GLU A 17 8.29 9.93 1.77
CA GLU A 17 9.39 10.15 2.70
C GLU A 17 10.57 9.23 2.36
N ALA A 18 11.79 9.66 2.70
CA ALA A 18 12.99 8.85 2.53
C ALA A 18 13.97 9.09 3.67
N LEU A 19 14.62 8.03 4.14
CA LEU A 19 15.75 8.14 5.05
C LEU A 19 17.04 8.05 4.24
N VAL A 20 17.92 9.05 4.37
CA VAL A 20 19.25 9.02 3.75
C VAL A 20 20.29 8.91 4.85
N SER A 21 21.17 7.93 4.74
CA SER A 21 22.29 7.72 5.64
C SER A 21 23.63 7.93 4.93
N ALA A 22 24.55 8.60 5.60
CA ALA A 22 25.96 8.68 5.24
C ALA A 22 26.72 7.59 5.99
N ASP A 23 27.15 6.56 5.27
CA ASP A 23 27.77 5.38 5.87
C ASP A 23 29.30 5.48 5.80
N ILE A 24 29.98 5.02 6.85
CA ILE A 24 31.45 4.99 6.96
C ILE A 24 31.94 3.56 7.16
N TYR A 25 33.16 3.27 6.71
CA TYR A 25 33.80 1.97 7.01
C TYR A 25 34.12 1.86 8.50
N ILE A 26 33.60 0.81 9.13
CA ILE A 26 33.93 0.41 10.51
C ILE A 26 34.80 -0.86 10.56
N GLY A 27 35.12 -1.42 9.38
CA GLY A 27 36.02 -2.56 9.17
C GLY A 27 36.38 -2.66 7.68
N GLU A 28 37.12 -3.71 7.29
CA GLU A 28 37.57 -3.87 5.89
C GLU A 28 36.43 -4.02 4.88
N THR A 29 35.27 -4.54 5.31
CA THR A 29 34.11 -4.80 4.44
C THR A 29 32.78 -4.35 5.04
N THR A 30 32.79 -3.68 6.19
CA THR A 30 31.57 -3.33 6.93
C THR A 30 31.43 -1.83 7.03
N THR A 31 30.24 -1.34 6.66
CA THR A 31 29.84 0.05 6.79
C THR A 31 28.79 0.22 7.90
N ALA A 32 28.72 1.42 8.47
CA ALA A 32 27.68 1.80 9.41
C ALA A 32 27.35 3.29 9.27
N SER A 33 26.10 3.64 9.59
CA SER A 33 25.61 5.02 9.55
C SER A 33 26.40 5.93 10.49
N ALA A 34 26.99 6.99 9.92
CA ALA A 34 27.62 8.08 10.65
C ALA A 34 26.64 9.20 10.97
N ALA A 35 25.70 9.46 10.06
CA ALA A 35 24.60 10.40 10.20
C ALA A 35 23.45 9.98 9.28
N ASP A 36 22.23 10.29 9.70
CA ASP A 36 21.02 10.05 8.94
C ASP A 36 20.15 11.31 8.92
N VAL A 37 19.40 11.48 7.83
CA VAL A 37 18.45 12.57 7.63
C VAL A 37 17.16 11.99 7.08
N ASN A 38 16.05 12.35 7.72
CA ASN A 38 14.71 12.04 7.22
C ASN A 38 14.22 13.14 6.28
N ILE A 39 13.78 12.76 5.09
CA ILE A 39 13.32 13.65 4.02
C ILE A 39 11.81 13.54 3.93
N THR A 40 11.13 14.66 4.19
CA THR A 40 9.67 14.78 4.10
C THR A 40 9.23 15.93 3.20
N GLU A 41 10.18 16.76 2.73
CA GLU A 41 9.90 17.84 1.80
C GLU A 41 9.74 17.27 0.38
N SER A 42 8.54 17.44 -0.21
CA SER A 42 8.17 16.86 -1.50
C SER A 42 9.17 17.15 -2.63
N ALA A 43 9.64 18.39 -2.77
CA ALA A 43 10.55 18.76 -3.86
C ALA A 43 11.93 18.09 -3.73
N LEU A 44 12.43 17.98 -2.50
CA LEU A 44 13.70 17.30 -2.22
C LEU A 44 13.55 15.78 -2.34
N TYR A 45 12.43 15.24 -1.84
CA TYR A 45 12.07 13.84 -1.97
C TYR A 45 12.03 13.40 -3.44
N ASP A 46 11.38 14.18 -4.31
CA ASP A 46 11.27 13.85 -5.74
C ASP A 46 12.65 13.80 -6.40
N ARG A 47 13.54 14.75 -6.08
CA ARG A 47 14.91 14.79 -6.60
C ARG A 47 15.74 13.61 -6.10
N ILE A 48 15.67 13.30 -4.81
CA ILE A 48 16.37 12.13 -4.22
C ILE A 48 15.85 10.84 -4.85
N SER A 49 14.54 10.73 -5.07
CA SER A 49 13.91 9.55 -5.69
C SER A 49 14.36 9.36 -7.14
N GLN A 50 14.40 10.44 -7.93
CA GLN A 50 14.92 10.42 -9.29
C GLN A 50 16.40 10.06 -9.32
N TYR A 51 17.20 10.61 -8.41
CA TYR A 51 18.61 10.28 -8.30
C TYR A 51 18.81 8.80 -7.95
N ALA A 52 18.05 8.28 -6.98
CA ALA A 52 18.07 6.88 -6.59
C ALA A 52 17.71 5.94 -7.75
N LEU A 53 16.70 6.28 -8.57
CA LEU A 53 16.33 5.51 -9.76
C LEU A 53 17.44 5.44 -10.82
N LEU A 54 18.23 6.50 -10.96
CA LEU A 54 19.29 6.60 -11.96
C LEU A 54 20.62 5.99 -11.48
N HIS A 55 20.94 6.17 -10.21
CA HIS A 55 22.27 5.90 -9.65
C HIS A 55 22.28 4.80 -8.58
N GLY A 56 21.11 4.40 -8.08
CA GLY A 56 20.97 3.39 -7.03
C GLY A 56 21.42 2.00 -7.48
N GLU A 57 22.18 1.36 -6.60
CA GLU A 57 22.51 -0.06 -6.68
C GLU A 57 21.56 -0.87 -5.80
N ASP A 58 21.07 -1.98 -6.38
CA ASP A 58 20.36 -3.07 -5.70
C ASP A 58 19.28 -2.63 -4.71
N LEU A 59 18.05 -2.37 -5.20
CA LEU A 59 16.92 -2.04 -4.35
C LEU A 59 16.49 -3.27 -3.53
N GLN A 60 16.85 -3.29 -2.25
CA GLN A 60 16.66 -4.44 -1.37
C GLN A 60 15.92 -4.06 -0.09
N GLY A 61 15.11 -4.98 0.44
CA GLY A 61 14.56 -4.83 1.78
C GLY A 61 15.66 -5.07 2.81
N LEU A 62 16.23 -4.01 3.39
CA LEU A 62 17.38 -4.12 4.30
C LEU A 62 16.98 -4.15 5.77
N PHE A 63 15.95 -3.38 6.13
CA PHE A 63 15.47 -3.32 7.51
C PHE A 63 13.99 -2.99 7.56
N GLN A 64 13.40 -3.28 8.70
CA GLN A 64 12.02 -2.94 9.01
C GLN A 64 11.96 -2.24 10.36
N THR A 65 10.98 -1.36 10.50
CA THR A 65 10.55 -0.75 11.76
C THR A 65 9.14 -1.20 12.05
N ASP A 66 8.59 -0.88 13.23
CA ASP A 66 7.18 -1.16 13.58
C ASP A 66 6.15 -0.52 12.61
N ARG A 67 6.59 0.35 11.70
CA ARG A 67 5.74 1.06 10.75
C ARG A 67 5.92 0.64 9.30
N TYR A 68 7.14 0.25 8.92
CA TYR A 68 7.49 0.07 7.50
C TYR A 68 8.60 -0.96 7.29
N LEU A 69 8.50 -1.70 6.18
CA LEU A 69 9.64 -2.33 5.53
C LEU A 69 10.34 -1.30 4.63
N TYR A 70 11.64 -1.10 4.81
CA TYR A 70 12.39 -0.15 4.01
C TYR A 70 13.07 -0.83 2.82
N MET A 71 12.69 -0.41 1.62
CA MET A 71 13.43 -0.70 0.41
C MET A 71 14.59 0.29 0.31
N SER A 72 15.81 -0.21 0.27
CA SER A 72 17.00 0.62 0.30
C SER A 72 17.87 0.35 -0.91
N CYS A 73 18.54 1.37 -1.39
CA CYS A 73 19.56 1.27 -2.42
C CYS A 73 20.83 2.01 -2.01
N PHE A 74 21.96 1.48 -2.46
CA PHE A 74 23.26 2.10 -2.21
C PHE A 74 23.62 3.10 -3.31
N ILE A 75 24.20 4.22 -2.92
CA ILE A 75 24.84 5.18 -3.80
C ILE A 75 26.34 5.16 -3.51
N ARG A 76 27.09 4.48 -4.37
CA ARG A 76 28.55 4.38 -4.26
C ARG A 76 29.29 5.57 -4.85
N ASP A 77 28.66 6.31 -5.76
CA ASP A 77 29.22 7.57 -6.28
C ASP A 77 29.01 8.71 -5.28
N VAL A 78 29.84 8.71 -4.23
CA VAL A 78 29.82 9.73 -3.17
C VAL A 78 30.09 11.13 -3.72
N THR A 79 30.95 11.24 -4.75
CA THR A 79 31.32 12.54 -5.31
C THR A 79 30.16 13.12 -6.12
N GLY A 80 29.52 12.31 -6.96
CA GLY A 80 28.32 12.71 -7.70
C GLY A 80 27.18 13.12 -6.78
N PHE A 81 26.90 12.32 -5.74
CA PHE A 81 25.83 12.63 -4.81
C PHE A 81 26.09 13.94 -4.04
N LYS A 82 27.32 14.15 -3.56
CA LYS A 82 27.72 15.42 -2.91
C LYS A 82 27.54 16.60 -3.86
N ALA A 83 28.02 16.51 -5.09
CA ALA A 83 27.92 17.61 -6.06
C ALA A 83 26.46 18.02 -6.36
N GLU A 84 25.54 17.04 -6.40
CA GLU A 84 24.13 17.30 -6.66
C GLU A 84 23.40 17.93 -5.45
N PHE A 85 23.79 17.54 -4.22
CA PHE A 85 22.99 17.79 -3.03
C PHE A 85 23.68 18.61 -1.93
N GLU A 86 24.96 18.99 -2.06
CA GLU A 86 25.71 19.71 -1.01
C GLU A 86 25.10 21.05 -0.60
N ASN A 87 24.34 21.67 -1.49
CA ASN A 87 23.69 22.96 -1.25
C ASN A 87 22.35 22.81 -0.51
N GLU A 88 21.82 21.59 -0.37
CA GLU A 88 20.60 21.34 0.40
C GLU A 88 20.91 21.44 1.89
N GLU A 89 20.38 22.47 2.55
CA GLU A 89 20.62 22.72 3.97
C GLU A 89 20.23 21.53 4.86
N SER A 90 19.12 20.85 4.52
CA SER A 90 18.62 19.68 5.24
C SER A 90 19.59 18.49 5.18
N LEU A 91 20.41 18.39 4.14
CA LEU A 91 21.35 17.28 3.92
C LEU A 91 22.76 17.56 4.45
N LYS A 92 23.06 18.78 4.90
CA LYS A 92 24.36 19.14 5.49
C LYS A 92 24.89 18.16 6.54
N PRO A 93 24.07 17.58 7.45
CA PRO A 93 24.53 16.58 8.40
C PRO A 93 25.20 15.36 7.73
N LEU A 94 24.75 14.96 6.54
CA LEU A 94 25.31 13.84 5.78
C LEU A 94 26.70 14.13 5.21
N PHE A 95 27.01 15.40 4.94
CA PHE A 95 28.28 15.79 4.32
C PHE A 95 29.32 16.26 5.34
N SER A 96 28.89 16.62 6.56
CA SER A 96 29.73 17.20 7.61
C SER A 96 29.51 16.53 8.98
N HIS A 97 29.43 15.20 9.00
CA HIS A 97 29.16 14.43 10.23
C HIS A 97 30.35 14.30 11.21
N GLY A 98 31.56 14.70 10.82
CA GLY A 98 32.74 14.73 11.71
C GLY A 98 33.28 13.35 12.12
N LYS A 99 32.88 12.27 11.43
CA LYS A 99 33.26 10.88 11.76
C LYS A 99 34.17 10.22 10.70
N GLY A 100 34.79 11.02 9.83
CA GLY A 100 35.65 10.55 8.73
C GLY A 100 35.00 10.72 7.36
N GLU A 101 35.57 10.09 6.35
CA GLU A 101 35.07 10.12 4.98
C GLU A 101 33.89 9.17 4.80
N THR A 102 32.84 9.68 4.16
CA THR A 102 31.68 8.88 3.74
C THR A 102 32.11 7.84 2.70
N ALA A 103 31.82 6.58 2.97
CA ALA A 103 32.09 5.45 2.07
C ALA A 103 31.01 5.29 1.00
N GLU A 104 29.74 5.44 1.40
CA GLU A 104 28.57 5.31 0.55
C GLU A 104 27.38 6.03 1.18
N PHE A 105 26.36 6.36 0.38
CA PHE A 105 25.07 6.76 0.92
C PHE A 105 24.07 5.62 0.80
N LEU A 106 23.29 5.40 1.84
CA LEU A 106 22.16 4.48 1.81
C LEU A 106 20.87 5.31 1.75
N ILE A 107 20.06 5.11 0.72
CA ILE A 107 18.74 5.74 0.61
C ILE A 107 17.69 4.67 0.84
N SER A 108 16.82 4.91 1.82
CA SER A 108 15.82 3.96 2.29
C SER A 108 14.42 4.56 2.18
N PHE A 109 13.55 3.86 1.46
CA PHE A 109 12.17 4.25 1.20
C PHE A 109 11.22 3.30 1.93
N PRO A 110 10.27 3.82 2.72
CA PRO A 110 9.24 2.98 3.32
C PRO A 110 8.33 2.42 2.22
N GLU A 111 8.17 1.09 2.22
CA GLU A 111 7.31 0.37 1.28
C GLU A 111 5.87 0.35 1.79
N LYS A 112 4.93 0.88 1.00
CA LYS A 112 3.49 0.84 1.23
C LYS A 112 3.00 -0.56 1.57
N SER A 113 3.57 -1.60 0.96
CA SER A 113 3.02 -2.97 1.05
C SER A 113 3.18 -3.67 2.40
N ASN A 114 3.89 -3.12 3.39
CA ASN A 114 4.12 -3.78 4.68
C ASN A 114 3.51 -3.01 5.85
N TYR A 115 2.21 -2.75 5.78
CA TYR A 115 1.45 -2.33 6.96
C TYR A 115 1.43 -3.49 7.99
N ASP A 116 2.22 -3.40 9.06
CA ASP A 116 2.46 -4.51 9.99
C ASP A 116 1.20 -4.98 10.74
N ASP A 117 0.13 -4.16 10.76
CA ASP A 117 -1.14 -4.47 11.41
C ASP A 117 -2.26 -4.93 10.44
N LYS A 118 -1.93 -5.28 9.18
CA LYS A 118 -2.92 -5.74 8.17
C LYS A 118 -3.87 -6.79 8.70
N ASP A 119 -3.36 -7.83 9.34
CA ASP A 119 -4.21 -8.94 9.78
C ASP A 119 -5.16 -8.52 10.91
N LYS A 120 -4.70 -7.61 11.79
CA LYS A 120 -5.56 -7.05 12.85
C LYS A 120 -6.65 -6.16 12.25
N VAL A 121 -6.30 -5.31 11.29
CA VAL A 121 -7.26 -4.42 10.61
C VAL A 121 -8.22 -5.22 9.75
N LYS A 122 -7.76 -6.22 8.99
CA LYS A 122 -8.63 -7.17 8.26
C LYS A 122 -9.62 -7.85 9.18
N LYS A 123 -9.16 -8.34 10.32
CA LYS A 123 -10.03 -8.99 11.31
C LYS A 123 -11.07 -8.01 11.86
N ALA A 124 -10.66 -6.81 12.28
CA ALA A 124 -11.58 -5.79 12.80
C ALA A 124 -12.61 -5.34 11.74
N PHE A 125 -12.16 -5.19 10.49
CA PHE A 125 -13.02 -4.88 9.35
C PHE A 125 -14.06 -5.96 9.13
N LEU A 126 -13.66 -7.24 9.15
CA LEU A 126 -14.59 -8.37 9.05
C LEU A 126 -15.57 -8.39 10.23
N ASP A 127 -15.11 -8.20 11.47
CA ASP A 127 -15.99 -8.19 12.64
C ASP A 127 -17.08 -7.11 12.53
N ILE A 128 -16.74 -5.91 12.04
CA ILE A 128 -17.68 -4.81 11.82
C ILE A 128 -18.65 -5.12 10.66
N THR A 129 -18.11 -5.51 9.50
CA THR A 129 -18.92 -5.71 8.27
C THR A 129 -19.81 -6.94 8.36
N GLN A 130 -19.35 -8.02 8.99
CA GLN A 130 -20.15 -9.22 9.27
C GLN A 130 -21.27 -8.94 10.28
N LYS A 131 -21.07 -8.03 11.23
CA LYS A 131 -22.14 -7.60 12.12
C LYS A 131 -23.19 -6.76 11.38
N HIS A 132 -22.74 -5.86 10.49
CA HIS A 132 -23.65 -5.00 9.72
C HIS A 132 -24.45 -5.77 8.68
N VAL A 133 -23.84 -6.73 7.96
CA VAL A 133 -24.54 -7.48 6.90
C VAL A 133 -25.73 -8.29 7.43
N ASP A 134 -25.68 -8.73 8.69
CA ASP A 134 -26.77 -9.41 9.39
C ASP A 134 -27.96 -8.47 9.68
N THR A 135 -27.75 -7.16 9.70
CA THR A 135 -28.83 -6.18 9.97
C THR A 135 -29.51 -5.70 8.69
N LEU A 136 -29.03 -6.08 7.51
CA LEU A 136 -29.65 -5.74 6.24
C LEU A 136 -30.99 -6.47 6.10
N ASP A 137 -32.02 -5.75 5.66
CA ASP A 137 -33.31 -6.35 5.35
C ASP A 137 -33.27 -7.18 4.05
N GLU A 138 -34.23 -8.09 3.90
CA GLU A 138 -34.30 -9.00 2.75
C GLU A 138 -34.49 -8.28 1.41
N LEU A 139 -35.12 -7.10 1.38
CA LEU A 139 -35.29 -6.34 0.14
C LEU A 139 -33.94 -5.78 -0.31
N THR A 140 -33.18 -5.20 0.61
CA THR A 140 -31.82 -4.72 0.35
C THR A 140 -30.91 -5.87 -0.09
N TRP A 141 -30.94 -7.00 0.62
CA TRP A 141 -30.14 -8.18 0.26
C TRP A 141 -30.53 -8.76 -1.11
N GLY A 142 -31.83 -8.91 -1.39
CA GLY A 142 -32.33 -9.40 -2.68
C GLY A 142 -31.92 -8.52 -3.86
N ASN A 143 -31.77 -7.21 -3.67
CA ASN A 143 -31.21 -6.32 -4.69
C ASN A 143 -29.72 -6.60 -4.97
N PHE A 144 -28.98 -7.09 -3.99
CA PHE A 144 -27.56 -7.45 -4.16
C PHE A 144 -27.43 -8.77 -4.88
N GLU A 145 -28.23 -9.77 -4.51
CA GLU A 145 -28.37 -11.04 -5.23
C GLU A 145 -28.70 -10.79 -6.71
N HIS A 146 -29.75 -10.00 -6.98
CA HIS A 146 -30.14 -9.68 -8.34
C HIS A 146 -28.97 -9.11 -9.14
N ARG A 147 -28.26 -8.12 -8.58
CA ARG A 147 -27.11 -7.47 -9.25
C ARG A 147 -25.91 -8.39 -9.43
N ALA A 148 -25.64 -9.30 -8.50
CA ALA A 148 -24.58 -10.30 -8.67
C ALA A 148 -24.86 -11.21 -9.89
N PHE A 149 -26.11 -11.64 -10.06
CA PHE A 149 -26.51 -12.49 -11.19
C PHE A 149 -26.62 -11.75 -12.53
N THR A 150 -27.11 -10.52 -12.55
CA THR A 150 -27.42 -9.81 -13.81
C THR A 150 -26.41 -8.73 -14.20
N GLY A 151 -25.56 -8.29 -13.27
CA GLY A 151 -24.61 -7.22 -13.49
C GLY A 151 -23.45 -7.62 -14.42
N GLY A 152 -22.86 -6.61 -15.04
CA GLY A 152 -21.62 -6.76 -15.81
C GLY A 152 -20.47 -7.20 -14.89
N THR A 153 -19.76 -8.24 -15.29
CA THR A 153 -18.70 -8.85 -14.49
C THR A 153 -17.39 -8.09 -14.69
N VAL A 154 -16.63 -7.94 -13.61
CA VAL A 154 -15.24 -7.52 -13.73
C VAL A 154 -14.45 -8.70 -14.28
N VAL A 155 -13.73 -8.51 -15.39
CA VAL A 155 -13.02 -9.60 -16.07
C VAL A 155 -11.89 -10.12 -15.16
N PHE A 156 -12.17 -11.18 -14.40
CA PHE A 156 -11.17 -11.98 -13.71
C PHE A 156 -11.08 -13.34 -14.40
N GLY A 157 -10.10 -13.45 -15.30
CA GLY A 157 -9.95 -14.64 -16.15
C GLY A 157 -9.10 -15.74 -15.53
N ILE A 158 -8.30 -15.45 -14.50
CA ILE A 158 -7.29 -16.36 -13.95
C ILE A 158 -7.10 -16.08 -12.46
N ASN A 159 -7.16 -17.12 -11.63
CA ASN A 159 -6.76 -17.06 -10.23
C ASN A 159 -5.22 -16.98 -10.17
N PRO A 160 -4.62 -15.93 -9.58
CA PRO A 160 -3.18 -15.73 -9.60
C PRO A 160 -2.39 -16.74 -8.74
N GLN A 161 -3.05 -17.45 -7.82
CA GLN A 161 -2.43 -18.46 -6.95
C GLN A 161 -2.48 -19.86 -7.56
N THR A 162 -3.59 -20.22 -8.22
CA THR A 162 -3.76 -21.54 -8.83
C THR A 162 -3.48 -21.57 -10.33
N MET A 163 -3.38 -20.40 -10.97
CA MET A 163 -3.31 -20.22 -12.42
C MET A 163 -4.52 -20.80 -13.18
N GLU A 164 -5.60 -21.14 -12.48
CA GLU A 164 -6.81 -21.70 -13.06
C GLU A 164 -7.79 -20.62 -13.48
N ARG A 165 -8.58 -20.91 -14.50
CA ARG A 165 -9.65 -20.01 -14.95
C ARG A 165 -10.75 -19.96 -13.90
N ILE A 166 -11.08 -18.76 -13.43
CA ILE A 166 -12.20 -18.56 -12.51
C ILE A 166 -13.50 -18.76 -13.30
N ASN A 167 -14.36 -19.64 -12.79
CA ASN A 167 -15.72 -19.77 -13.30
C ASN A 167 -16.59 -18.70 -12.65
N ILE A 168 -17.03 -17.74 -13.46
CA ILE A 168 -17.83 -16.60 -13.00
C ILE A 168 -19.17 -17.03 -12.40
N ASP A 169 -19.77 -18.11 -12.91
CA ASP A 169 -21.04 -18.60 -12.39
C ASP A 169 -20.85 -19.22 -10.99
N ASP A 170 -19.72 -19.89 -10.74
CA ASP A 170 -19.38 -20.37 -9.39
C ASP A 170 -19.16 -19.21 -8.39
N GLU A 171 -18.64 -18.08 -8.86
CA GLU A 171 -18.49 -16.87 -8.06
C GLU A 171 -19.84 -16.21 -7.75
N ARG A 172 -20.74 -16.14 -8.73
CA ARG A 172 -22.11 -15.65 -8.54
C ARG A 172 -22.88 -16.48 -7.52
N ASP A 173 -22.76 -17.80 -7.61
CA ASP A 173 -23.47 -18.71 -6.72
C ASP A 173 -23.06 -18.58 -5.25
N LYS A 174 -21.90 -17.98 -4.95
CA LYS A 174 -21.47 -17.76 -3.55
C LYS A 174 -22.45 -16.91 -2.76
N ILE A 175 -23.13 -15.94 -3.39
CA ILE A 175 -24.04 -15.02 -2.68
C ILE A 175 -25.26 -15.74 -2.10
N ILE A 176 -25.70 -16.82 -2.76
CA ILE A 176 -26.82 -17.66 -2.31
C ILE A 176 -26.36 -18.89 -1.50
N ARG A 177 -25.13 -19.36 -1.73
CA ARG A 177 -24.60 -20.58 -1.10
C ARG A 177 -23.99 -20.32 0.27
N LEU A 178 -23.34 -19.18 0.45
CA LEU A 178 -22.68 -18.80 1.71
C LEU A 178 -23.64 -18.08 2.63
N SER A 179 -23.35 -18.09 3.93
CA SER A 179 -24.00 -17.13 4.83
C SER A 179 -23.58 -15.71 4.44
N ARG A 180 -24.39 -14.69 4.75
CA ARG A 180 -24.04 -13.29 4.46
C ARG A 180 -22.67 -12.90 5.01
N LYS A 181 -22.36 -13.37 6.22
CA LYS A 181 -21.06 -13.17 6.87
C LYS A 181 -19.91 -13.83 6.13
N ASP A 182 -20.09 -15.08 5.72
CA ASP A 182 -19.06 -15.82 5.00
C ASP A 182 -18.86 -15.24 3.59
N PHE A 183 -19.91 -14.74 2.95
CA PHE A 183 -19.83 -14.05 1.67
C PHE A 183 -19.04 -12.75 1.74
N VAL A 184 -19.30 -11.93 2.77
CA VAL A 184 -18.50 -10.72 3.03
C VAL A 184 -17.02 -11.06 3.20
N ALA A 185 -16.72 -12.12 3.96
CA ALA A 185 -15.35 -12.57 4.16
C ALA A 185 -14.69 -13.14 2.90
N SER A 186 -15.44 -13.89 2.08
CA SER A 186 -14.91 -14.45 0.83
C SER A 186 -14.58 -13.40 -0.21
N ASN A 187 -15.23 -12.23 -0.12
CA ASN A 187 -15.05 -11.13 -1.07
C ASN A 187 -14.13 -10.03 -0.53
N LEU A 188 -13.48 -10.25 0.63
CA LEU A 188 -12.51 -9.31 1.16
C LEU A 188 -11.31 -9.21 0.20
N SER A 189 -11.04 -7.98 -0.22
CA SER A 189 -9.85 -7.62 -0.99
C SER A 189 -9.11 -6.51 -0.27
N ASP A 190 -7.79 -6.49 -0.45
CA ASP A 190 -6.94 -5.44 0.07
C ASP A 190 -6.02 -4.88 -1.02
N SER A 191 -5.85 -3.56 -1.00
CA SER A 191 -5.02 -2.82 -1.93
C SER A 191 -4.44 -1.58 -1.26
N PHE A 192 -3.66 -0.81 -2.02
CA PHE A 192 -3.13 0.47 -1.60
C PHE A 192 -3.54 1.50 -2.63
N GLU A 193 -4.43 2.40 -2.24
CA GLU A 193 -5.10 3.32 -3.15
C GLU A 193 -4.95 4.76 -2.67
N VAL A 194 -4.70 5.64 -3.63
CA VAL A 194 -4.61 7.08 -3.41
C VAL A 194 -6.01 7.70 -3.23
N ASP A 195 -6.05 8.89 -2.66
CA ASP A 195 -7.28 9.64 -2.38
C ASP A 195 -8.18 9.82 -3.62
N PHE A 196 -7.61 10.00 -4.81
CA PHE A 196 -8.36 10.11 -6.06
C PHE A 196 -9.28 8.90 -6.33
N TYR A 197 -8.83 7.68 -6.02
CA TYR A 197 -9.63 6.46 -6.18
C TYR A 197 -10.68 6.32 -5.07
N VAL A 198 -10.32 6.65 -3.83
CA VAL A 198 -11.15 6.40 -2.65
C VAL A 198 -12.20 7.49 -2.40
N ASN A 199 -11.90 8.74 -2.73
CA ASN A 199 -12.81 9.88 -2.50
C ASN A 199 -14.22 9.67 -3.08
N PRO A 200 -14.39 9.14 -4.32
CA PRO A 200 -15.70 8.79 -4.85
C PRO A 200 -16.46 7.73 -4.04
N LEU A 201 -15.77 6.83 -3.35
CA LEU A 201 -16.39 5.73 -2.59
C LEU A 201 -17.20 6.24 -1.38
N PHE A 202 -16.79 7.37 -0.82
CA PHE A 202 -17.49 8.04 0.29
C PHE A 202 -18.83 8.65 -0.11
N GLU A 203 -19.10 8.83 -1.41
CA GLU A 203 -20.38 9.39 -1.86
C GLU A 203 -21.54 8.45 -1.51
N GLY A 204 -22.41 8.90 -0.60
CA GLY A 204 -23.56 8.12 -0.12
C GLY A 204 -23.19 6.98 0.84
N ALA A 205 -21.95 6.93 1.30
CA ALA A 205 -21.51 5.94 2.28
C ALA A 205 -21.94 6.31 3.71
N GLN A 206 -22.21 5.27 4.51
CA GLN A 206 -22.59 5.37 5.91
C GLN A 206 -21.46 4.80 6.77
N ASN A 207 -21.08 5.50 7.83
CA ASN A 207 -20.16 4.95 8.83
C ASN A 207 -20.87 3.86 9.65
N ILE A 208 -20.31 2.65 9.65
CA ILE A 208 -20.85 1.47 10.36
C ILE A 208 -19.92 0.99 11.49
N GLY A 209 -18.80 1.66 11.71
CA GLY A 209 -17.79 1.34 12.72
C GLY A 209 -16.46 2.04 12.44
N GLU A 210 -15.49 1.88 13.33
CA GLU A 210 -14.20 2.55 13.20
C GLU A 210 -13.05 1.59 13.57
N ILE A 211 -11.90 1.76 12.91
CA ILE A 211 -10.64 1.08 13.21
C ILE A 211 -9.58 2.17 13.26
N ASP A 212 -8.88 2.30 14.39
CA ASP A 212 -7.81 3.30 14.58
C ASP A 212 -8.21 4.75 14.22
N ASN A 213 -9.47 5.12 14.52
CA ASN A 213 -10.10 6.41 14.18
C ASN A 213 -10.38 6.64 12.68
N TYR A 214 -10.24 5.60 11.85
CA TYR A 214 -10.66 5.63 10.45
C TYR A 214 -12.00 4.90 10.28
N PRO A 215 -12.94 5.46 9.49
CA PRO A 215 -14.28 4.91 9.36
C PRO A 215 -14.28 3.63 8.51
N VAL A 216 -15.04 2.64 8.97
CA VAL A 216 -15.49 1.52 8.17
C VAL A 216 -16.85 1.90 7.60
N CYS A 217 -16.94 1.91 6.28
CA CYS A 217 -18.06 2.48 5.56
C CYS A 217 -18.86 1.39 4.84
N PHE A 218 -20.18 1.54 4.84
CA PHE A 218 -21.12 0.81 4.00
C PHE A 218 -21.68 1.75 2.94
N ASN A 219 -21.65 1.34 1.68
CA ASN A 219 -22.35 2.04 0.62
C ASN A 219 -23.55 1.19 0.15
N SER A 220 -24.73 1.81 0.09
CA SER A 220 -25.98 1.16 -0.37
C SER A 220 -25.89 0.63 -1.81
N ARG A 221 -24.90 1.09 -2.60
CA ARG A 221 -24.51 0.50 -3.88
C ARG A 221 -23.93 -0.93 -3.74
N GLY A 222 -23.76 -1.46 -2.54
CA GLY A 222 -23.46 -2.88 -2.29
C GLY A 222 -21.98 -3.16 -2.09
N PHE A 223 -21.29 -2.35 -1.30
CA PHE A 223 -19.92 -2.62 -0.91
C PHE A 223 -19.60 -2.04 0.47
N TYR A 224 -18.64 -2.65 1.13
CA TYR A 224 -17.99 -2.13 2.32
C TYR A 224 -16.59 -1.68 1.97
N PHE A 225 -16.10 -0.63 2.64
CA PHE A 225 -14.71 -0.24 2.53
C PHE A 225 -14.15 0.40 3.80
N TYR A 226 -12.85 0.33 3.97
CA TYR A 226 -12.05 1.02 4.98
C TYR A 226 -10.81 1.56 4.30
N TRP A 227 -10.46 2.82 4.56
CA TRP A 227 -9.25 3.41 4.01
C TRP A 227 -8.49 4.19 5.05
N ASN A 228 -7.22 3.83 5.24
CA ASN A 228 -6.29 4.61 6.03
C ASN A 228 -5.57 5.60 5.12
N LYS A 229 -5.85 6.90 5.29
CA LYS A 229 -5.25 7.96 4.46
C LYS A 229 -3.73 8.10 4.60
N GLU A 230 -3.17 7.68 5.74
CA GLU A 230 -1.74 7.79 6.02
C GLU A 230 -0.96 6.67 5.36
N THR A 231 -1.52 5.46 5.32
CA THR A 231 -0.85 4.29 4.72
C THR A 231 -1.36 3.96 3.32
N GLU A 232 -2.41 4.66 2.88
CA GLU A 232 -3.22 4.37 1.68
C GLU A 232 -3.85 2.97 1.68
N TYR A 233 -3.81 2.26 2.81
CA TYR A 233 -4.28 0.89 2.90
C TYR A 233 -5.80 0.85 2.80
N LEU A 234 -6.30 0.19 1.75
CA LEU A 234 -7.70 0.03 1.45
C LEU A 234 -8.11 -1.44 1.68
N LEU A 235 -9.22 -1.62 2.38
CA LEU A 235 -9.98 -2.86 2.39
C LEU A 235 -11.31 -2.63 1.69
N GLU A 236 -11.71 -3.57 0.84
CA GLU A 236 -13.02 -3.58 0.19
C GLU A 236 -13.67 -4.95 0.29
N SER A 237 -14.99 -5.01 0.44
CA SER A 237 -15.77 -6.23 0.27
C SER A 237 -17.05 -5.92 -0.50
N TRP A 238 -17.18 -6.50 -1.69
CA TRP A 238 -18.30 -6.24 -2.59
C TRP A 238 -19.44 -7.22 -2.34
N LEU A 239 -20.63 -6.69 -2.12
CA LEU A 239 -21.86 -7.46 -1.91
C LEU A 239 -22.55 -7.85 -3.21
N THR A 240 -22.07 -7.33 -4.35
CA THR A 240 -22.56 -7.68 -5.68
C THR A 240 -21.57 -8.55 -6.44
N PHE A 241 -20.47 -8.99 -5.81
CA PHE A 241 -19.41 -9.74 -6.50
C PHE A 241 -19.99 -10.97 -7.23
N PRO A 242 -19.56 -11.26 -8.47
CA PRO A 242 -18.50 -10.62 -9.27
C PRO A 242 -18.91 -9.38 -10.08
N ALA A 243 -20.15 -8.88 -9.91
CA ALA A 243 -20.58 -7.66 -10.56
C ALA A 243 -20.00 -6.42 -9.86
N TYR A 244 -19.53 -5.45 -10.66
CA TYR A 244 -18.94 -4.22 -10.15
C TYR A 244 -20.00 -3.37 -9.45
N PRO A 245 -19.80 -2.98 -8.17
CA PRO A 245 -20.85 -2.33 -7.39
C PRO A 245 -21.06 -0.85 -7.75
N TYR A 246 -20.11 -0.23 -8.46
CA TYR A 246 -20.05 1.22 -8.65
C TYR A 246 -20.96 1.78 -9.74
N GLY A 247 -21.56 0.90 -10.57
CA GLY A 247 -22.29 1.30 -11.78
C GLY A 247 -21.31 1.83 -12.84
N TRP A 248 -21.60 1.57 -14.11
CA TRP A 248 -21.04 2.32 -15.23
C TRP A 248 -22.21 3.07 -15.87
#